data_AF-A0A2E5JGX0-F1
#
_entry.id   AF-A0A2E5JGX0-F1
#
_cell.length_a   1.000
_cell.length_b   1.000
_cell.length_c   1.000
_cell.angle_alpha   90.00
_cell.angle_beta   90.00
_cell.angle_gamma   90.00
#
_symmetry.space_group_name_H-M   'P 1'
#
loop_
_entity.id
_entity.type
_entity.pdbx_description
1 polymer ?
#
loop_
_entity_poly.entity_id
_entity_poly.type
_entity_poly.pdbx_seq_one_letter_code
_entity_poly.pdbx_strand_id
1 'polypeptide(L)'
;MYELDLDNDNRVEYIILEKRDSEDWLHIHNYERTRIYSLKFVRKGWESDVYKVNLRQLSEDTKILLISYYEGHNQGNNFTGTSRLYAISFEKNDLKTLSGVRGPEIWDEFKDTKIHYHRRPHHVSLFDFDSDGVREVAVRHHLSTKVMKYLGKGQWRIR
;
A
#
# COMPACT_ATOMS: atom_id res chain seq x y z
N MET A 1 0.34 8.87 12.62
CA MET A 1 0.02 9.99 11.71
C MET A 1 1.26 10.26 10.89
N TYR A 2 1.12 10.49 9.59
CA TYR A 2 2.21 10.91 8.72
C TYR A 2 1.88 12.29 8.13
N GLU A 3 2.91 13.10 7.93
CA GLU A 3 2.85 14.45 7.39
C GLU A 3 3.72 14.48 6.13
N LEU A 4 3.10 14.69 4.97
CA LEU A 4 3.79 14.76 3.68
C LEU A 4 3.14 15.83 2.81
N ASP A 5 3.96 16.61 2.11
CA ASP A 5 3.51 17.37 0.94
C ASP A 5 3.31 16.40 -0.22
N LEU A 6 2.05 16.13 -0.56
CA LEU A 6 1.70 15.13 -1.58
C LEU A 6 1.72 15.72 -2.99
N ASP A 7 1.27 16.96 -3.16
CA ASP A 7 1.09 17.61 -4.47
C ASP A 7 2.18 18.63 -4.83
N ASN A 8 3.19 18.80 -3.98
CA ASN A 8 4.28 19.76 -4.12
C ASN A 8 3.82 21.23 -4.10
N ASP A 9 2.74 21.56 -3.37
CA ASP A 9 2.28 22.95 -3.22
C ASP A 9 2.92 23.69 -2.01
N ASN A 10 3.87 23.05 -1.31
CA ASN A 10 4.49 23.46 -0.05
C ASN A 10 3.52 23.51 1.14
N ARG A 11 2.36 22.88 1.05
CA ARG A 11 1.45 22.60 2.16
C ARG A 11 1.53 21.11 2.48
N VAL A 12 1.19 20.77 3.71
CA VAL A 12 1.36 19.41 4.24
C VAL A 12 0.00 18.77 4.38
N GLU A 13 -0.18 17.62 3.73
CA GLU A 13 -1.30 16.72 3.95
C GLU A 13 -1.04 15.78 5.11
N TYR A 14 -2.13 15.32 5.71
CA TYR A 14 -2.09 14.40 6.84
C TYR A 14 -2.62 13.03 6.43
N ILE A 15 -1.81 12.00 6.63
CA ILE A 15 -2.23 10.61 6.52
C ILE A 15 -2.53 10.09 7.93
N ILE A 16 -3.81 9.84 8.19
CA ILE A 16 -4.33 9.40 9.48
C ILE A 16 -4.71 7.92 9.36
N LEU A 17 -4.21 7.12 10.29
CA LEU A 17 -4.60 5.73 10.45
C LEU A 17 -5.61 5.68 11.59
N GLU A 18 -6.82 5.18 11.31
CA GLU A 18 -7.89 5.07 12.29
C GLU A 18 -8.28 3.60 12.47
N LYS A 19 -8.42 3.19 13.72
CA LYS A 19 -8.98 1.90 14.11
C LYS A 19 -10.30 2.14 14.80
N ARG A 20 -11.40 1.74 14.17
CA ARG A 20 -12.76 1.97 14.70
C ARG A 20 -13.63 0.76 14.43
N ASP A 21 -14.32 0.29 15.46
CA ASP A 21 -15.30 -0.81 15.34
C ASP A 21 -14.75 -2.07 14.66
N SER A 22 -13.50 -2.46 15.01
CA SER A 22 -12.75 -3.57 14.38
C SER A 22 -12.32 -3.36 12.93
N GLU A 23 -12.47 -2.15 12.41
CA GLU A 23 -12.06 -1.77 11.07
C GLU A 23 -10.81 -0.91 11.09
N ASP A 24 -9.95 -1.13 10.10
CA ASP A 24 -8.73 -0.36 9.90
C ASP A 24 -8.92 0.55 8.68
N TRP A 25 -8.68 1.84 8.88
CA TRP A 25 -8.86 2.87 7.87
C TRP A 25 -7.61 3.71 7.69
N LEU A 26 -7.41 4.17 6.47
CA LEU A 26 -6.51 5.26 6.14
C LEU A 26 -7.31 6.43 5.60
N HIS A 27 -7.08 7.60 6.16
CA HIS A 27 -7.65 8.86 5.72
C HIS A 27 -6.54 9.78 5.25
N ILE A 28 -6.76 10.47 4.13
CA ILE A 28 -5.91 11.58 3.69
C ILE A 28 -6.71 12.85 3.90
N HIS A 29 -6.11 13.79 4.62
CA HIS A 29 -6.67 15.10 4.88
C HIS A 29 -5.81 16.17 4.19
N ASN A 30 -6.45 17.21 3.67
CA ASN A 30 -5.75 18.38 3.15
C ASN A 30 -5.07 19.17 4.28
N TYR A 31 -4.34 20.23 3.93
CA TYR A 31 -3.68 21.13 4.88
C TYR A 31 -4.63 21.76 5.92
N GLU A 32 -5.93 21.88 5.61
CA GLU A 32 -6.98 22.40 6.50
C GLU A 32 -7.58 21.31 7.40
N ARG A 33 -7.01 20.09 7.40
CA ARG A 33 -7.50 18.91 8.14
C ARG A 33 -8.87 18.41 7.68
N THR A 34 -9.32 18.80 6.49
CA THR A 34 -10.53 18.25 5.87
C THR A 34 -10.19 16.94 5.16
N ARG A 35 -10.95 15.87 5.45
CA ARG A 35 -10.76 14.56 4.81
C ARG A 35 -11.10 14.63 3.32
N ILE A 36 -10.12 14.37 2.46
CA ILE A 36 -10.26 14.39 1.00
C ILE A 36 -10.26 12.98 0.39
N TYR A 37 -9.77 11.98 1.12
CA TYR A 37 -9.76 10.58 0.67
C TYR A 37 -9.84 9.62 1.85
N SER A 38 -10.40 8.43 1.61
CA SER A 38 -10.54 7.37 2.60
C SER A 38 -10.42 5.99 1.96
N LEU A 39 -9.66 5.11 2.59
CA LEU A 39 -9.46 3.72 2.18
C LEU A 39 -9.66 2.81 3.39
N LYS A 40 -10.49 1.78 3.23
CA LYS A 40 -10.65 0.72 4.22
C LYS A 40 -9.67 -0.42 3.93
N PHE A 41 -8.94 -0.85 4.95
CA PHE A 41 -8.09 -2.03 4.83
C PHE A 41 -8.90 -3.31 5.07
N VAL A 42 -8.54 -4.36 4.35
CA VAL A 42 -9.06 -5.71 4.58
C VAL A 42 -8.18 -6.40 5.63
N ARG A 43 -8.69 -6.49 6.85
CA ARG A 43 -8.08 -7.25 7.95
C ARG A 43 -8.36 -8.75 7.80
N LYS A 44 -7.38 -9.59 8.14
CA LYS A 44 -7.50 -11.06 8.21
C LYS A 44 -7.37 -11.59 9.64
N GLY A 45 -6.59 -10.92 10.49
CA GLY A 45 -6.24 -11.41 11.82
C GLY A 45 -6.21 -10.32 12.88
N TRP A 46 -5.50 -10.62 13.97
CA TRP A 46 -5.25 -9.73 15.08
C TRP A 46 -4.02 -8.87 14.85
N GLU A 47 -3.96 -7.73 15.54
CA GLU A 47 -2.81 -6.81 15.49
C GLU A 47 -2.45 -6.33 14.09
N SER A 48 -3.44 -6.19 13.20
CA SER A 48 -3.23 -5.56 11.90
C SER A 48 -2.72 -4.13 12.05
N ASP A 49 -1.82 -3.68 11.18
CA ASP A 49 -1.31 -2.30 11.23
C ASP A 49 -0.62 -1.87 9.93
N VAL A 50 -0.53 -0.57 9.69
CA VAL A 50 0.31 0.00 8.62
C VAL A 50 1.69 0.27 9.18
N TYR A 51 2.68 -0.48 8.70
CA TYR A 51 4.08 -0.35 9.17
C TYR A 51 4.98 0.43 8.20
N LYS A 52 4.49 0.77 7.00
CA LYS A 52 5.28 1.54 6.02
C LYS A 52 4.39 2.32 5.06
N VAL A 53 4.74 3.59 4.83
CA VAL A 53 4.14 4.44 3.79
C VAL A 53 5.30 5.02 2.97
N ASN A 54 5.22 4.96 1.63
CA ASN A 54 6.23 5.54 0.75
C ASN A 54 5.55 6.31 -0.39
N LEU A 55 5.89 7.59 -0.54
CA LEU A 55 5.56 8.36 -1.74
C LEU A 55 6.61 8.10 -2.82
N ARG A 56 6.17 7.81 -4.04
CA ARG A 56 7.02 7.59 -5.21
C ARG A 56 6.38 8.23 -6.44
N GLN A 57 7.19 8.40 -7.48
CA GLN A 57 6.76 8.86 -8.79
C GLN A 57 6.62 7.64 -9.73
N LEU A 58 5.49 7.51 -10.45
CA LEU A 58 5.31 6.50 -11.50
C LEU A 58 5.78 7.02 -12.85
N SER A 59 5.34 8.22 -13.24
CA SER A 59 5.68 8.96 -14.46
C SER A 59 5.82 10.46 -14.14
N GLU A 60 6.15 11.33 -15.10
CA GLU A 60 6.27 12.78 -14.85
C GLU A 60 5.03 13.39 -14.16
N ASP A 61 3.84 12.93 -14.55
CA ASP A 61 2.57 13.46 -14.06
C ASP A 61 1.87 12.56 -13.03
N THR A 62 2.41 11.39 -12.67
CA THR A 62 1.70 10.47 -11.78
C THR A 62 2.54 10.11 -10.56
N LYS A 63 1.96 10.28 -9.37
CA LYS A 63 2.53 9.86 -8.09
C LYS A 63 1.75 8.70 -7.49
N ILE A 64 2.41 7.97 -6.60
CA ILE A 64 1.85 6.82 -5.88
C ILE A 64 2.29 6.83 -4.42
N LEU A 65 1.33 6.62 -3.52
CA LEU A 65 1.56 6.21 -2.14
C LEU A 65 1.46 4.69 -2.04
N LEU A 66 2.59 4.07 -1.70
CA LEU A 66 2.70 2.64 -1.42
C LEU A 66 2.61 2.40 0.07
N ILE A 67 1.54 1.71 0.48
CA ILE A 67 1.23 1.42 1.88
C ILE A 67 1.43 -0.06 2.13
N SER A 68 2.34 -0.40 3.04
CA SER A 68 2.55 -1.77 3.51
C SER A 68 1.70 -1.98 4.75
N TYR A 69 0.67 -2.81 4.62
CA TYR A 69 -0.30 -3.09 5.66
C TYR A 69 -0.21 -4.55 6.09
N TYR A 70 0.11 -4.79 7.35
CA TYR A 70 0.03 -6.10 7.97
C TYR A 70 -1.44 -6.45 8.21
N GLU A 71 -1.95 -7.51 7.58
CA GLU A 71 -3.35 -7.94 7.63
C GLU A 71 -3.71 -8.61 8.97
N GLY A 72 -2.72 -8.81 9.85
CA GLY A 72 -2.85 -9.47 11.15
C GLY A 72 -2.52 -10.96 11.12
N HIS A 73 -2.44 -11.57 12.30
CA HIS A 73 -2.23 -13.02 12.47
C HIS A 73 -3.42 -13.73 13.11
N ASN A 74 -3.46 -15.06 13.00
CA ASN A 74 -4.43 -15.90 13.69
C ASN A 74 -3.98 -16.24 15.13
N GLN A 75 -4.94 -16.37 16.05
CA GLN A 75 -4.68 -16.70 17.47
C GLN A 75 -4.72 -18.21 17.79
N GLY A 76 -4.50 -19.06 16.78
CA GLY A 76 -4.51 -20.53 16.96
C GLY A 76 -3.12 -21.13 17.21
N ASN A 77 -3.06 -22.46 17.32
CA ASN A 77 -1.79 -23.19 17.49
C ASN A 77 -0.81 -23.00 16.31
N ASN A 78 -1.32 -22.68 15.12
CA ASN A 78 -0.52 -22.45 13.90
C ASN A 78 -0.49 -20.96 13.59
N PHE A 79 0.52 -20.24 14.07
CA PHE A 79 0.70 -18.82 13.74
C PHE A 79 0.88 -18.64 12.23
N THR A 80 0.08 -17.77 11.63
CA THR A 80 0.18 -17.31 10.24
C THR A 80 -0.24 -15.84 10.16
N GLY A 81 0.57 -15.00 9.53
CA GLY A 81 0.28 -13.60 9.28
C GLY A 81 0.73 -13.20 7.87
N THR A 82 0.04 -12.25 7.27
CA THR A 82 0.35 -11.77 5.92
C THR A 82 0.37 -10.25 5.89
N SER A 83 1.19 -9.64 5.05
CA SER A 83 1.08 -8.21 4.72
C SER A 83 0.72 -8.01 3.26
N ARG A 84 0.02 -6.92 2.98
CA ARG A 84 -0.43 -6.56 1.65
C ARG A 84 -0.02 -5.14 1.28
N LEU A 85 0.28 -4.95 0.01
CA LEU A 85 0.51 -3.63 -0.57
C LEU A 85 -0.83 -2.99 -0.93
N TYR A 86 -1.03 -1.75 -0.53
CA TYR A 86 -2.04 -0.88 -1.10
C TYR A 86 -1.35 0.24 -1.87
N ALA A 87 -1.93 0.62 -2.99
CA ALA A 87 -1.43 1.67 -3.85
C ALA A 87 -2.49 2.75 -3.97
N ILE A 88 -2.15 3.99 -3.62
CA ILE A 88 -3.00 5.16 -3.86
C ILE A 88 -2.30 6.04 -4.88
N SER A 89 -2.88 6.20 -6.06
CA SER A 89 -2.36 7.03 -7.16
C SER A 89 -3.11 8.34 -7.27
N PHE A 90 -2.42 9.36 -7.75
CA PHE A 90 -2.99 10.64 -8.17
C PHE A 90 -2.16 11.24 -9.30
N GLU A 91 -2.81 12.03 -10.13
CA GLU A 91 -2.28 12.60 -11.36
C GLU A 91 -2.15 14.12 -11.27
N LYS A 92 -1.16 14.67 -11.97
CA LYS A 92 -0.94 16.10 -12.18
C LYS A 92 -0.90 16.93 -10.90
N ASN A 93 -0.46 16.31 -9.80
CA ASN A 93 -0.50 16.94 -8.48
C ASN A 93 -1.91 17.43 -8.08
N ASP A 94 -2.97 16.77 -8.56
CA ASP A 94 -4.34 17.08 -8.16
C ASP A 94 -4.86 15.98 -7.22
N LEU A 95 -4.97 16.30 -5.93
CA LEU A 95 -5.46 15.37 -4.90
C LEU A 95 -6.93 14.98 -5.10
N LYS A 96 -7.70 15.64 -5.97
CA LYS A 96 -9.06 15.20 -6.34
C LYS A 96 -9.03 13.91 -7.17
N THR A 97 -7.89 13.55 -7.75
CA THR A 97 -7.71 12.35 -8.57
C THR A 97 -7.26 11.12 -7.77
N LEU A 98 -7.19 11.23 -6.44
CA LEU A 98 -6.80 10.12 -5.56
C LEU A 98 -7.67 8.88 -5.80
N SER A 99 -7.02 7.77 -6.12
CA SER A 99 -7.65 6.46 -6.31
C SER A 99 -6.78 5.37 -5.70
N GLY A 100 -7.42 4.43 -5.02
CA GLY A 100 -6.75 3.37 -4.28
C GLY A 100 -7.07 1.99 -4.83
N VAL A 101 -6.06 1.12 -4.87
CA VAL A 101 -6.21 -0.29 -5.22
C VAL A 101 -5.55 -1.18 -4.17
N ARG A 102 -6.21 -2.30 -3.87
CA ARG A 102 -5.65 -3.38 -3.07
C ARG A 102 -4.72 -4.23 -3.93
N GLY A 103 -3.44 -4.25 -3.59
CA GLY A 103 -2.39 -4.94 -4.31
C GLY A 103 -2.13 -6.38 -3.83
N PRO A 104 -1.00 -6.95 -4.25
CA PRO A 104 -0.58 -8.29 -3.88
C PRO A 104 -0.06 -8.35 -2.43
N GLU A 105 0.03 -9.59 -1.94
CA GLU A 105 0.75 -9.92 -0.70
C GLU A 105 2.25 -9.61 -0.87
N ILE A 106 2.84 -9.00 0.15
CA ILE A 106 4.24 -8.54 0.17
C ILE A 106 5.06 -9.16 1.31
N TRP A 107 4.42 -9.95 2.15
CA TRP A 107 5.06 -10.59 3.29
C TRP A 107 4.20 -11.73 3.80
N ASP A 108 4.85 -12.84 4.10
CA ASP A 108 4.25 -13.93 4.86
C ASP A 108 5.09 -14.28 6.08
N GLU A 109 4.41 -14.63 7.16
CA GLU A 109 5.03 -15.21 8.34
C GLU A 109 4.21 -16.38 8.85
N PHE A 110 4.88 -17.42 9.30
CA PHE A 110 4.21 -18.57 9.87
C PHE A 110 5.12 -19.37 10.80
N LYS A 111 4.50 -20.15 11.68
CA LYS A 111 5.18 -21.13 12.53
C LYS A 111 4.90 -22.54 12.03
N ASP A 112 5.94 -23.33 11.82
CA ASP A 112 5.77 -24.72 11.40
C ASP A 112 5.46 -25.66 12.58
N THR A 113 5.13 -26.91 12.26
CA THR A 113 4.82 -27.96 13.26
C THR A 113 6.02 -28.33 14.15
N LYS A 114 7.23 -27.89 13.81
CA LYS A 114 8.46 -28.08 14.58
C LYS A 114 8.86 -26.81 15.36
N ILE A 115 7.94 -25.85 15.51
CA ILE A 115 8.10 -24.62 16.28
C ILE A 115 9.02 -23.58 15.61
N HIS A 116 9.55 -23.85 14.41
CA HIS A 116 10.38 -22.86 13.72
C HIS A 116 9.50 -21.74 13.14
N TYR A 117 9.98 -20.51 13.30
CA TYR A 117 9.32 -19.31 12.82
C TYR A 117 9.96 -18.85 11.51
N HIS A 118 9.13 -18.65 10.49
CA HIS A 118 9.53 -18.32 9.14
C HIS A 118 9.01 -16.94 8.76
N ARG A 119 9.85 -16.17 8.04
CA ARG A 119 9.52 -14.85 7.49
C ARG A 119 9.90 -14.80 6.03
N ARG A 120 8.98 -14.34 5.18
CA ARG A 120 9.15 -14.29 3.72
C ARG A 120 8.85 -12.87 3.21
N PRO A 121 9.80 -11.94 3.28
CA PRO A 121 9.65 -10.62 2.67
C PRO A 121 9.61 -10.72 1.14
N HIS A 122 8.71 -9.94 0.54
CA HIS A 122 8.74 -9.69 -0.90
C HIS A 122 9.40 -8.34 -1.15
N HIS A 123 10.17 -8.25 -2.23
CA HIS A 123 10.82 -7.02 -2.64
C HIS A 123 9.86 -6.19 -3.51
N VAL A 124 9.57 -4.96 -3.08
CA VAL A 124 8.74 -3.99 -3.82
C VAL A 124 9.64 -2.98 -4.54
N SER A 125 9.52 -2.89 -5.86
CA SER A 125 10.30 -1.99 -6.71
C SER A 125 9.45 -1.36 -7.79
N LEU A 126 9.87 -0.21 -8.32
CA LEU A 126 9.27 0.41 -9.50
C LEU A 126 10.16 0.16 -10.71
N PHE A 127 9.58 -0.31 -11.82
CA PHE A 127 10.30 -0.55 -13.06
C PHE A 127 9.37 -0.32 -14.25
N ASP A 128 9.84 0.31 -15.31
CA ASP A 128 9.10 0.50 -16.55
C ASP A 128 9.39 -0.69 -17.49
N PHE A 129 8.50 -1.70 -17.45
CA PHE A 129 8.72 -2.95 -18.16
C PHE A 129 8.45 -2.87 -19.66
N ASP A 130 7.54 -2.00 -20.09
CA ASP A 130 7.16 -1.86 -21.50
C ASP A 130 7.59 -0.54 -22.13
N SER A 131 8.38 0.26 -21.41
CA SER A 131 8.99 1.51 -21.89
C SER A 131 7.94 2.54 -22.32
N ASP A 132 6.79 2.56 -21.63
CA ASP A 132 5.70 3.52 -21.88
C ASP A 132 5.84 4.82 -21.06
N GLY A 133 6.90 4.94 -20.26
CA GLY A 133 7.16 6.09 -19.39
C GLY A 133 6.40 6.05 -18.06
N VAL A 134 5.60 5.01 -17.81
CA VAL A 134 4.86 4.78 -16.57
C VAL A 134 5.40 3.52 -15.89
N ARG A 135 6.20 3.72 -14.84
CA ARG A 135 6.75 2.59 -14.07
C ARG A 135 5.64 1.73 -13.46
N GLU A 136 5.78 0.42 -13.55
CA GLU A 136 4.95 -0.53 -12.81
C GLU A 136 5.50 -0.84 -11.43
N VAL A 137 4.59 -1.25 -10.53
CA VAL A 137 4.95 -1.78 -9.22
C VAL A 137 5.23 -3.28 -9.35
N ALA A 138 6.48 -3.68 -9.19
CA ALA A 138 6.89 -5.08 -9.15
C ALA A 138 7.03 -5.55 -7.70
N VAL A 139 6.34 -6.64 -7.36
CA VAL A 139 6.46 -7.36 -6.09
C VAL A 139 7.08 -8.71 -6.37
N ARG A 140 8.34 -8.89 -5.96
CA ARG A 140 9.14 -10.08 -6.24
C ARG A 140 9.31 -10.95 -5.00
N HIS A 141 9.11 -12.25 -5.18
CA HIS A 141 9.41 -13.26 -4.17
C HIS A 141 9.97 -14.51 -4.83
N HIS A 142 11.23 -14.84 -4.55
CA HIS A 142 11.95 -15.93 -5.20
C HIS A 142 11.82 -15.84 -6.74
N LEU A 143 11.20 -16.85 -7.37
CA LEU A 143 11.03 -16.97 -8.81
C LEU A 143 9.70 -16.35 -9.30
N SER A 144 8.86 -15.84 -8.39
CA SER A 144 7.56 -15.24 -8.70
C SER A 144 7.64 -13.72 -8.68
N THR A 145 7.06 -13.07 -9.68
CA THR A 145 6.88 -11.61 -9.70
C THR A 145 5.41 -11.31 -9.98
N LYS A 146 4.80 -10.49 -9.12
CA LYS A 146 3.51 -9.87 -9.37
C LYS A 146 3.72 -8.44 -9.82
N VAL A 147 3.00 -7.99 -10.83
CA VAL A 147 3.16 -6.66 -11.43
C VAL A 147 1.83 -5.91 -11.37
N MET A 148 1.86 -4.71 -10.82
CA MET A 148 0.73 -3.77 -10.87
C MET A 148 1.05 -2.69 -11.91
N LYS A 149 0.29 -2.68 -13.01
CA LYS A 149 0.39 -1.67 -14.07
C LYS A 149 -0.68 -0.61 -13.90
N TYR A 150 -0.27 0.65 -13.90
CA TYR A 150 -1.20 1.78 -13.91
C TYR A 150 -1.72 2.00 -15.32
N LEU A 151 -3.04 2.15 -15.48
CA LEU A 151 -3.70 2.36 -16.79
C LEU A 151 -4.18 3.81 -16.97
N GLY A 152 -3.91 4.68 -16.00
CA GLY A 152 -4.46 6.05 -15.95
C GLY A 152 -5.79 6.14 -15.20
N LYS A 153 -6.12 7.36 -14.76
CA LYS A 153 -7.39 7.71 -14.10
C LYS A 153 -7.74 6.81 -12.92
N GLY A 154 -6.73 6.44 -12.13
CA GLY A 154 -6.91 5.59 -10.96
C GLY A 154 -7.13 4.12 -11.25
N GLN A 155 -7.01 3.66 -12.51
CA GLN A 155 -7.20 2.28 -12.90
C GLN A 155 -5.91 1.48 -12.86
N TRP A 156 -6.01 0.23 -12.40
CA TRP A 156 -4.87 -0.65 -12.19
C TRP A 156 -5.15 -2.04 -12.74
N ARG A 157 -4.13 -2.63 -13.40
CA ARG A 157 -4.12 -4.03 -13.83
C ARG A 157 -3.07 -4.79 -13.05
N ILE A 158 -3.48 -5.82 -12.32
CA ILE A 158 -2.59 -6.67 -11.53
C ILE A 158 -2.41 -8.00 -12.26
N ARG A 159 -1.16 -8.42 -12.44
CA ARG A 159 -0.76 -9.70 -13.05
C ARG A 159 0.18 -10.45 -12.13
#